data_AF-R0HBA5-F1
#
_entry.id   AF-R0HBA5-F1
#
_cell.length_a   1.000
_cell.length_b   1.000
_cell.length_c   1.000
_cell.angle_alpha   90.00
_cell.angle_beta   90.00
_cell.angle_gamma   90.00
#
_symmetry.space_group_name_H-M   'P 1'
#
loop_
_entity.id
_entity.type
_entity.pdbx_description
1 polymer ?
#
loop_
_entity_poly.entity_id
_entity_poly.type
_entity_poly.pdbx_seq_one_letter_code
_entity_poly.pdbx_strand_id
1 'polypeptide(L)'
;MTKLIKIALVLIFLHILFSTALVRSDQSVLPIRSFTIGENATYDCVDINKQPGLGHPLLQNHTIQMKPSVSRHELRHQNGKNKSYSKTHITKCPDGTVPIMRNSNKYNTKKYSHPLTFDSPGSH
;
A
#
# COMPACT_ATOMS: atom_id res chain seq x y z
N MET A 1 46.99 -20.15 -22.18
CA MET A 1 46.50 -19.00 -21.37
C MET A 1 45.29 -18.29 -21.99
N THR A 2 45.28 -17.99 -23.29
CA THR A 2 44.18 -17.25 -23.96
C THR A 2 42.81 -17.95 -23.95
N LYS A 3 42.76 -19.29 -24.04
CA LYS A 3 41.49 -20.06 -24.01
C LYS A 3 40.79 -20.01 -22.65
N LEU A 4 41.56 -20.10 -21.56
CA LEU A 4 41.04 -20.01 -20.19
C LEU A 4 40.48 -18.62 -19.90
N ILE A 5 41.14 -17.57 -20.39
CA ILE A 5 40.67 -16.19 -20.30
C ILE A 5 39.35 -16.02 -21.06
N LYS A 6 39.24 -16.56 -22.27
CA LYS A 6 37.99 -16.51 -23.06
C LYS A 6 36.84 -17.23 -22.36
N ILE A 7 37.08 -18.41 -21.77
CA ILE A 7 36.04 -19.15 -21.04
C ILE A 7 35.59 -18.39 -19.79
N ALA A 8 36.52 -17.81 -19.04
CA ALA A 8 36.20 -16.99 -17.86
C ALA A 8 35.35 -15.76 -18.24
N LEU A 9 35.68 -15.07 -19.34
CA LEU A 9 34.91 -13.94 -19.83
C LEU A 9 33.48 -14.34 -20.24
N VAL A 10 33.31 -15.50 -20.87
CA VAL A 10 31.98 -16.01 -21.26
C VAL A 10 31.15 -16.37 -20.02
N LEU A 11 31.74 -17.00 -19.01
CA LEU A 11 31.04 -17.34 -17.77
C LEU A 11 30.63 -16.08 -16.99
N ILE A 12 31.51 -15.07 -16.91
CA ILE A 12 31.20 -13.77 -16.29
C ILE A 12 30.07 -13.08 -17.05
N PHE A 13 30.10 -13.08 -18.38
CA PHE A 13 29.04 -12.49 -19.21
C PHE A 13 27.70 -13.21 -19.02
N LEU A 14 27.69 -14.55 -18.96
CA LEU A 14 26.48 -15.33 -18.64
C LEU A 14 25.97 -14.98 -17.25
N HIS A 15 26.84 -14.88 -16.25
CA HIS A 15 26.43 -14.49 -14.90
C HIS A 15 25.83 -13.08 -14.88
N ILE A 16 26.36 -12.12 -15.65
CA ILE A 16 25.79 -10.76 -15.77
C ILE A 16 24.41 -10.81 -16.43
N LEU A 17 24.22 -11.61 -17.48
CA LEU A 17 22.93 -11.78 -18.15
C LEU A 17 21.87 -12.47 -17.25
N PHE A 18 22.28 -13.44 -16.43
CA PHE A 18 21.40 -14.10 -15.46
C PHE A 18 21.21 -13.31 -14.16
N SER A 19 22.08 -12.33 -13.89
CA SER A 19 21.98 -11.42 -12.75
C SER A 19 21.19 -10.16 -13.08
N THR A 20 20.21 -10.23 -13.98
CA THR A 20 19.07 -9.30 -13.92
C THR A 20 18.33 -9.56 -12.62
N ALA A 21 18.94 -9.12 -11.52
CA ALA A 21 18.28 -8.96 -10.26
C ALA A 21 17.06 -8.11 -10.58
N LEU A 22 15.89 -8.71 -10.40
CA LEU A 22 14.68 -7.97 -10.10
C LEU A 22 14.99 -7.21 -8.81
N VAL A 23 15.68 -6.06 -8.94
CA VAL A 23 15.59 -4.99 -7.97
C VAL A 23 14.13 -4.63 -8.05
N ARG A 24 13.34 -5.23 -7.16
CA ARG A 24 12.00 -4.76 -6.86
C ARG A 24 12.24 -3.38 -6.28
N SER A 25 12.30 -2.38 -7.16
CA SER A 25 12.20 -0.99 -6.77
C SER A 25 10.93 -0.95 -5.95
N ASP A 26 11.09 -0.77 -4.64
CA ASP A 26 9.99 -0.31 -3.81
C ASP A 26 9.51 0.93 -4.54
N GLN A 27 8.41 0.79 -5.28
CA GLN A 27 7.86 1.85 -6.10
C GLN A 27 7.54 2.93 -5.08
N SER A 28 8.39 3.96 -4.99
CA SER A 28 8.16 5.06 -4.07
C SER A 28 6.86 5.72 -4.53
N VAL A 29 5.78 5.43 -3.81
CA VAL A 29 4.45 5.97 -4.14
C VAL A 29 4.53 7.45 -3.83
N LEU A 30 4.82 8.26 -4.84
CA LEU A 30 4.90 9.70 -4.69
C LEU A 30 3.49 10.23 -4.39
N PRO A 31 3.31 11.01 -3.32
CA PRO A 31 2.01 11.56 -2.97
C PRO A 31 1.59 12.62 -4.00
N ILE A 32 0.34 12.55 -4.44
CA ILE A 32 -0.27 13.55 -5.35
C ILE A 32 -0.45 14.87 -4.61
N ARG A 33 -0.78 14.78 -3.31
CA ARG A 33 -0.98 15.92 -2.43
C ARG A 33 -0.74 15.48 -0.99
N SER A 34 -0.25 16.38 -0.14
CA SER A 34 -0.16 16.14 1.30
C SER A 34 -0.90 17.23 2.07
N PHE A 35 -1.39 16.89 3.26
CA PHE A 35 -1.94 17.86 4.21
C PHE A 35 -1.71 17.40 5.65
N THR A 36 -1.75 18.34 6.59
CA THR A 36 -1.67 18.05 8.01
C THR A 36 -3.03 18.20 8.67
N ILE A 37 -3.35 17.28 9.58
CA ILE A 37 -4.48 17.40 10.50
C ILE A 37 -3.90 17.53 11.90
N GLY A 38 -4.14 18.68 12.54
CA GLY A 38 -3.44 19.03 13.77
C GLY A 38 -1.93 19.19 13.56
N GLU A 39 -1.16 19.04 14.63
CA GLU A 39 0.29 19.32 14.61
C GLU A 39 1.13 18.12 14.15
N ASN A 40 0.65 16.90 14.41
CA ASN A 40 1.50 15.69 14.34
C ASN A 40 1.04 14.64 13.32
N ALA A 41 -0.06 14.87 12.61
CA ALA A 41 -0.58 13.91 11.63
C ALA A 41 -0.49 14.48 10.21
N THR A 42 0.49 14.00 9.44
CA THR A 42 0.58 14.28 8.01
C THR A 42 -0.07 13.15 7.23
N TYR A 43 -0.91 13.50 6.26
CA TYR A 43 -1.56 12.58 5.36
C TYR A 43 -1.13 12.85 3.93
N ASP A 44 -0.86 11.77 3.22
CA ASP A 44 -0.47 11.72 1.83
C ASP A 44 -1.61 11.15 1.00
N CYS A 45 -2.11 11.91 0.05
CA CYS A 45 -3.07 11.45 -0.94
C CYS A 45 -2.33 10.62 -1.99
N VAL A 46 -2.62 9.33 -2.03
CA VAL A 46 -2.07 8.41 -3.01
C VAL A 46 -3.18 7.86 -3.90
N ASP A 47 -2.83 7.46 -5.11
CA ASP A 47 -3.73 6.72 -5.99
C ASP A 47 -4.30 5.50 -5.26
N ILE A 48 -5.62 5.31 -5.34
CA ILE A 48 -6.32 4.22 -4.65
C ILE A 48 -5.79 2.83 -5.01
N ASN A 49 -5.26 2.65 -6.23
CA ASN A 49 -4.70 1.38 -6.69
C ASN A 49 -3.24 1.19 -6.26
N LYS A 50 -2.57 2.25 -5.79
CA LYS A 50 -1.18 2.22 -5.34
C LYS A 50 -1.06 2.20 -3.82
N GLN A 51 -2.13 1.86 -3.12
CA GLN A 51 -2.10 1.66 -1.68
C GLN A 51 -1.10 0.54 -1.32
N PRO A 52 -0.23 0.73 -0.32
CA PRO A 52 0.76 -0.28 0.08
C PRO A 52 0.16 -1.67 0.38
N GLY A 53 -1.06 -1.70 0.95
CA GLY A 53 -1.76 -2.95 1.26
C GLY A 53 -2.08 -3.80 0.02
N LEU A 54 -2.34 -3.18 -1.14
CA LEU A 54 -2.65 -3.87 -2.39
C LEU A 54 -1.43 -4.55 -3.03
N GLY A 55 -0.21 -4.23 -2.56
CA GLY A 55 1.01 -4.91 -2.99
C GLY A 55 1.10 -6.38 -2.53
N HIS A 56 0.19 -6.84 -1.68
CA HIS A 56 0.18 -8.21 -1.19
C HIS A 56 -0.20 -9.21 -2.32
N PRO A 57 0.52 -10.35 -2.48
CA PRO A 57 0.24 -11.29 -3.57
C PRO A 57 -1.20 -11.79 -3.66
N LEU A 58 -1.87 -11.96 -2.51
CA LEU A 58 -3.29 -12.37 -2.44
C LEU A 58 -4.27 -11.29 -2.95
N LEU A 59 -3.81 -10.05 -3.12
CA LEU A 59 -4.64 -8.91 -3.54
C LEU A 59 -4.34 -8.44 -4.96
N GLN A 60 -3.51 -9.16 -5.73
CA GLN A 60 -3.14 -8.79 -7.10
C GLN A 60 -4.35 -8.57 -8.03
N ASN A 61 -5.42 -9.35 -7.82
CA ASN A 61 -6.66 -9.28 -8.60
C ASN A 61 -7.83 -8.70 -7.80
N HIS A 62 -7.54 -8.03 -6.67
CA HIS A 62 -8.58 -7.44 -5.84
C HIS A 62 -9.23 -6.26 -6.56
N THR A 63 -10.56 -6.32 -6.74
CA THR A 63 -11.33 -5.18 -7.25
C THR A 63 -11.76 -4.30 -6.10
N ILE A 64 -11.31 -3.05 -6.11
CA ILE A 64 -11.62 -2.08 -5.06
C ILE A 64 -13.10 -1.72 -5.10
N GLN A 65 -13.77 -1.86 -3.96
CA GLN A 65 -15.16 -1.47 -3.80
C GLN A 65 -15.27 0.03 -3.51
N MET A 66 -15.64 0.83 -4.52
CA MET A 66 -15.81 2.28 -4.38
C MET A 66 -17.03 2.67 -3.53
N LYS A 67 -18.00 1.76 -3.41
CA LYS A 67 -19.20 1.92 -2.59
C LYS A 67 -19.42 0.65 -1.79
N PRO A 68 -19.85 0.76 -0.52
CA PRO A 68 -20.20 -0.41 0.27
C PRO A 68 -21.37 -1.16 -0.39
N SER A 69 -21.35 -2.49 -0.28
CA SER A 69 -22.44 -3.36 -0.71
C SER A 69 -23.71 -3.21 0.14
N VAL A 70 -23.56 -2.74 1.38
CA VAL A 70 -24.66 -2.47 2.31
C VAL A 70 -25.15 -1.02 2.17
N SER A 71 -26.46 -0.83 2.31
CA SER A 71 -27.03 0.50 2.24
C SER A 71 -26.65 1.32 3.47
N ARG A 72 -26.46 2.64 3.29
CA ARG A 72 -26.23 3.57 4.42
C ARG A 72 -27.37 3.53 5.44
N HIS A 73 -28.58 3.18 5.01
CA HIS A 73 -29.76 3.09 5.87
C HIS A 73 -29.63 1.90 6.83
N GLU A 74 -29.21 0.73 6.36
CA GLU A 74 -28.98 -0.46 7.19
C GLU A 74 -27.88 -0.22 8.24
N LEU A 75 -26.79 0.47 7.87
CA LEU A 75 -25.71 0.85 8.80
C LEU A 75 -26.17 1.82 9.91
N ARG A 76 -27.15 2.70 9.62
CA ARG A 76 -27.66 3.68 10.59
C ARG A 76 -28.57 3.07 11.64
N HIS A 77 -29.24 1.96 11.32
CA HIS A 77 -30.11 1.26 12.29
C HIS A 77 -29.32 0.44 13.30
N GLN A 78 -28.06 0.06 12.99
CA GLN A 78 -27.21 -0.71 13.90
C GLN A 78 -26.40 0.16 14.87
N ASN A 79 -25.97 1.36 14.45
CA ASN A 79 -25.27 2.31 15.33
C ASN A 79 -26.19 3.45 15.74
N GLY A 80 -26.85 3.27 16.89
CA GLY A 80 -27.50 4.36 17.60
C GLY A 80 -26.50 5.50 17.85
N LYS A 81 -26.94 6.73 17.54
CA LYS A 81 -26.21 8.02 17.56
C LYS A 81 -25.52 8.38 16.24
N ASN A 82 -26.28 9.12 15.43
CA ASN A 82 -25.78 9.99 14.37
C ASN A 82 -24.81 11.04 14.95
N LYS A 83 -23.54 10.69 15.14
CA LYS A 83 -22.49 11.71 15.18
C LYS A 83 -22.41 12.25 13.76
N SER A 84 -23.09 13.37 13.52
CA SER A 84 -22.80 14.22 12.37
C SER A 84 -21.35 14.64 12.53
N TYR A 85 -20.43 13.90 11.89
CA TYR A 85 -19.05 14.34 11.75
C TYR A 85 -19.16 15.66 10.98
N SER A 86 -19.00 16.76 11.73
CA SER A 86 -18.93 18.10 11.17
C SER A 86 -18.04 18.01 9.94
N LYS A 87 -18.60 18.38 8.80
CA LYS A 87 -17.93 18.40 7.50
C LYS A 87 -16.94 19.56 7.56
N THR A 88 -15.89 19.42 8.37
CA THR A 88 -14.78 20.36 8.42
C THR A 88 -14.25 20.44 7.00
N HIS A 89 -14.36 21.65 6.45
CA HIS A 89 -14.26 21.94 5.03
C HIS A 89 -12.82 21.90 4.50
N ILE A 90 -11.95 21.13 5.15
CA ILE A 90 -10.50 21.29 5.07
C ILE A 90 -9.92 19.89 5.11
N THR A 91 -9.26 19.48 4.03
CA THR A 91 -8.52 18.22 3.85
C THR A 91 -9.30 16.98 3.37
N LYS A 92 -9.80 17.02 2.13
CA LYS A 92 -10.15 15.81 1.38
C LYS A 92 -9.11 15.54 0.30
N CYS A 93 -8.78 14.27 0.12
CA CYS A 93 -8.05 13.83 -1.06
C CYS A 93 -8.95 13.93 -2.31
N PRO A 94 -8.38 14.23 -3.50
CA PRO A 94 -9.11 14.18 -4.76
C PRO A 94 -9.78 12.82 -4.98
N ASP A 95 -10.82 12.80 -5.82
CA ASP A 95 -11.46 11.55 -6.21
C ASP A 95 -10.44 10.59 -6.85
N GLY A 96 -10.58 9.29 -6.57
CA GLY A 96 -9.63 8.27 -7.01
C GLY A 96 -8.35 8.19 -6.16
N THR A 97 -8.25 8.97 -5.08
CA THR A 97 -7.11 8.92 -4.15
C THR A 97 -7.57 8.71 -2.72
N VAL A 98 -6.69 8.17 -1.89
CA VAL A 98 -6.94 7.94 -0.46
C VAL A 98 -5.89 8.61 0.41
N PRO A 99 -6.28 9.12 1.59
CA PRO A 99 -5.32 9.64 2.57
C PRO A 99 -4.61 8.48 3.26
N ILE A 100 -3.28 8.43 3.16
CA ILE A 100 -2.41 7.54 3.93
C ILE A 100 -1.68 8.38 4.96
N MET A 101 -1.80 8.01 6.24
CA MET A 101 -1.03 8.67 7.29
C MET A 101 0.45 8.33 7.11
N ARG A 102 1.30 9.37 7.06
CA ARG A 102 2.75 9.17 7.02
C ARG A 102 3.23 8.69 8.38
N ASN A 103 3.75 7.47 8.43
CA ASN A 103 4.47 7.01 9.61
C ASN A 103 5.78 7.81 9.70
N SER A 104 5.95 8.60 10.75
CA SER A 104 7.28 9.08 11.10
C SER A 104 8.10 7.87 11.52
N ASN A 105 9.33 7.73 11.00
CA ASN A 105 10.18 6.55 11.14
C ASN A 105 10.64 6.23 12.59
N LYS A 106 9.94 6.73 13.63
CA LYS A 106 10.26 6.49 15.04
C LYS A 106 9.67 5.21 15.61
N TYR A 107 8.75 4.55 14.90
CA TYR A 107 8.28 3.22 15.30
C TYR A 107 8.70 2.21 14.26
N ASN A 108 9.79 1.51 14.58
CA ASN A 108 10.14 0.23 13.99
C ASN A 108 8.86 -0.55 13.73
N THR A 109 8.66 -1.02 12.51
CA THR A 109 7.66 -2.04 12.21
C THR A 109 7.96 -3.24 13.09
N LYS A 110 7.41 -3.27 14.31
CA LYS A 110 7.14 -4.53 14.99
C LYS A 110 6.23 -5.23 14.00
N LYS A 111 6.81 -6.21 13.30
CA LYS A 111 6.08 -7.13 12.45
C LYS A 111 5.13 -7.85 13.41
N TYR A 112 3.95 -7.28 13.63
CA TYR A 112 2.84 -8.01 14.22
C TYR A 112 2.43 -8.99 13.13
N SER A 113 3.18 -10.10 13.03
CA SER A 113 2.67 -11.30 12.43
C SER A 113 1.51 -11.71 13.33
N HIS A 114 0.32 -11.24 12.99
CA HIS A 114 -0.87 -11.98 13.37
C HIS A 114 -0.62 -13.41 12.85
N PRO A 115 -0.72 -14.43 13.72
CA PRO A 115 -0.72 -15.81 13.27
C PRO A 115 -1.76 -15.89 12.17
N LEU A 116 -1.32 -16.20 10.94
CA LEU A 116 -2.22 -16.39 9.82
C LEU A 116 -3.11 -17.58 10.18
N THR A 117 -4.28 -17.33 10.75
CA THR A 117 -5.37 -18.28 10.66
C THR A 117 -5.65 -18.43 9.17
N PHE A 118 -5.59 -19.68 8.70
CA PHE A 118 -5.79 -20.08 7.31
C PHE A 118 -7.20 -19.74 6.80
N ASP A 119 -8.08 -19.29 7.69
CA ASP A 119 -9.44 -18.86 7.37
C ASP A 119 -9.40 -17.43 6.79
N SER A 120 -9.23 -17.41 5.47
CA SER A 120 -9.54 -16.33 4.52
C SER A 120 -9.34 -14.87 4.99
N PRO A 121 -8.34 -14.13 4.46
CA PRO A 121 -8.24 -12.71 4.73
C PRO A 121 -9.51 -11.97 4.31
N GLY A 122 -10.10 -11.19 5.23
CA GLY A 122 -11.24 -10.31 4.95
C GLY A 122 -12.63 -10.81 5.38
N SER A 123 -12.74 -11.91 6.13
CA SER A 123 -13.98 -12.26 6.81
C SER A 123 -14.14 -11.48 8.11
N HIS A 124 -15.05 -10.50 8.11
CA HIS A 124 -15.61 -9.84 9.28
C HIS A 124 -17.09 -10.20 9.41
#